data_AF-A0A952V8D7-F1
#
_entry.id   AF-A0A952V8D7-F1
#
_cell.length_a   1.000
_cell.length_b   1.000
_cell.length_c   1.000
_cell.angle_alpha   90.00
_cell.angle_beta   90.00
_cell.angle_gamma   90.00
#
_symmetry.space_group_name_H-M   'P 1'
#
loop_
_entity.id
_entity.type
_entity.pdbx_description
1 polymer ?
#
loop_
_entity_poly.entity_id
_entity_poly.type
_entity_poly.pdbx_seq_one_letter_code
_entity_poly.pdbx_strand_id
1 'polypeptide(L)'
;MTLRKKLKDQRGFNLIELMIVIAIIGLLISVGAIGWGAMTRAGNETAAAQTLDRIRTYQAQYAARNRGSFGNFDDLIRVSGLDENFAGERPVVNGYIFTMTVEEATDARPGFFSINADPQVSEGLTATGTRHFYTDSSIGTIKATDENRPAKADDRSM
;
A
#
# COMPACT_ATOMS: atom_id res chain seq x y z
N MET A 1 2.51 -70.82 -24.37
CA MET A 1 2.46 -69.38 -24.71
C MET A 1 3.02 -68.60 -23.53
N THR A 2 4.30 -68.23 -23.59
CA THR A 2 5.04 -67.73 -22.42
C THR A 2 5.01 -66.21 -22.38
N LEU A 3 4.25 -65.64 -21.44
CA LEU A 3 4.10 -64.19 -21.28
C LEU A 3 5.38 -63.60 -20.64
N ARG A 4 6.27 -63.02 -21.45
CA ARG A 4 7.44 -62.29 -20.95
C ARG A 4 6.99 -60.97 -20.31
N LYS A 5 6.96 -60.92 -18.99
CA LYS A 5 6.68 -59.72 -18.18
C LYS A 5 7.82 -58.72 -18.36
N LYS A 6 7.57 -57.58 -19.03
CA LYS A 6 8.50 -56.43 -19.03
C LYS A 6 8.61 -55.91 -17.58
N LEU A 7 9.76 -56.13 -16.94
CA LEU A 7 10.10 -55.44 -15.70
C LEU A 7 10.26 -53.95 -16.03
N LYS A 8 9.38 -53.11 -15.50
CA LYS A 8 9.51 -51.66 -15.54
C LYS A 8 10.76 -51.29 -14.73
N ASP A 9 11.71 -50.61 -15.37
CA ASP A 9 12.91 -50.05 -14.75
C ASP A 9 12.47 -49.00 -13.72
N GLN A 10 12.33 -49.41 -12.45
CA GLN A 10 12.04 -48.51 -11.35
C GLN A 10 13.37 -47.93 -10.87
N ARG A 11 13.83 -46.87 -11.55
CA ARG A 11 14.94 -46.06 -11.04
C ARG A 11 14.44 -45.30 -9.82
N GLY A 12 14.80 -45.77 -8.63
CA GLY A 12 14.54 -45.09 -7.38
C GLY A 12 15.36 -43.81 -7.26
N PHE A 13 14.76 -42.77 -6.68
CA PHE A 13 15.42 -41.49 -6.42
C PHE A 13 16.52 -41.67 -5.37
N ASN A 14 17.73 -41.13 -5.59
CA ASN A 14 18.79 -41.19 -4.58
C ASN A 14 18.51 -40.18 -3.46
N LEU A 15 18.69 -40.59 -2.19
CA LEU A 15 18.57 -39.68 -1.04
C LEU A 15 19.52 -38.48 -1.16
N ILE A 16 20.72 -38.68 -1.72
CA ILE A 16 21.69 -37.60 -1.93
C ILE A 16 21.19 -36.61 -2.99
N GLU A 17 20.55 -37.08 -4.06
CA GLU A 17 19.92 -36.19 -5.05
C GLU A 17 18.83 -35.33 -4.40
N LEU A 18 18.02 -35.92 -3.52
CA LEU A 18 17.03 -35.16 -2.76
C LEU A 18 17.67 -34.10 -1.88
N MET A 19 18.73 -34.47 -1.16
CA MET A 19 19.44 -33.57 -0.26
C MET A 19 20.04 -32.36 -1.00
N ILE A 20 20.66 -32.60 -2.15
CA ILE A 20 21.23 -31.51 -2.97
C ILE A 20 20.11 -30.61 -3.50
N VAL A 21 18.98 -31.18 -3.95
CA VAL A 21 17.84 -30.40 -4.45
C VAL A 21 17.26 -29.49 -3.36
N ILE A 22 16.98 -30.03 -2.17
CA ILE A 22 16.44 -29.21 -1.06
C ILE A 22 17.46 -28.17 -0.58
N ALA A 23 18.76 -28.48 -0.61
CA ALA A 23 19.81 -27.54 -0.27
C ALA A 23 19.87 -26.36 -1.25
N ILE A 24 19.79 -26.63 -2.56
CA ILE A 24 19.75 -25.60 -3.60
C ILE A 24 18.47 -24.75 -3.47
N ILE A 25 17.30 -25.38 -3.26
CA ILE A 25 16.04 -24.66 -3.05
C ILE A 25 16.14 -23.74 -1.82
N GLY A 26 16.69 -24.22 -0.70
CA GLY A 26 16.90 -23.41 0.50
C GLY A 26 17.80 -22.19 0.26
N LEU A 27 18.87 -22.36 -0.52
CA LEU A 27 19.77 -21.26 -0.90
C LEU A 27 19.06 -20.24 -1.79
N LEU A 28 18.28 -20.69 -2.78
CA LEU A 28 17.53 -19.81 -3.69
C LEU A 28 16.47 -18.99 -2.94
N ILE A 29 15.71 -19.61 -2.03
CA ILE A 29 14.71 -18.89 -1.20
C ILE A 29 15.39 -17.83 -0.34
N SER A 30 16.55 -18.16 0.25
CA SER A 30 17.29 -17.24 1.12
C SER A 30 17.70 -15.94 0.40
N VAL A 31 18.16 -16.03 -0.85
CA VAL A 31 18.53 -14.84 -1.66
C VAL A 31 17.28 -14.12 -2.20
N GLY A 32 16.27 -14.87 -2.62
CA GLY A 32 15.04 -14.31 -3.22
C GLY A 32 14.22 -13.45 -2.27
N ALA A 33 14.20 -13.78 -0.97
CA ALA A 33 13.40 -13.06 0.03
C ALA A 33 13.79 -11.57 0.19
N ILE A 34 15.09 -11.24 0.06
CA ILE A 34 15.57 -9.87 0.28
C ILE A 34 15.11 -8.93 -0.85
N GLY A 35 15.16 -9.38 -2.11
CA GLY A 35 14.76 -8.57 -3.26
C GLY A 35 13.25 -8.29 -3.29
N TRP A 36 12.44 -9.24 -2.83
CA TRP A 36 10.99 -9.14 -2.86
C TRP A 36 10.46 -8.03 -1.94
N GLY A 37 11.04 -7.87 -0.75
CA GLY A 37 10.61 -6.83 0.19
C GLY A 37 10.84 -5.40 -0.33
N ALA A 38 11.93 -5.14 -1.06
CA ALA A 38 12.18 -3.83 -1.66
C ALA A 38 11.17 -3.51 -2.79
N MET A 39 10.85 -4.50 -3.63
CA MET A 39 9.88 -4.34 -4.72
C MET A 39 8.46 -4.10 -4.17
N THR A 40 8.03 -4.88 -3.18
CA THR A 40 6.72 -4.69 -2.54
C THR A 40 6.61 -3.33 -1.87
N ARG A 41 7.65 -2.88 -1.15
CA ARG A 41 7.70 -1.53 -0.56
C ARG A 41 7.49 -0.46 -1.62
N ALA A 42 8.29 -0.44 -2.68
CA ALA A 42 8.16 0.55 -3.75
C ALA A 42 6.77 0.53 -4.42
N GLY A 43 6.19 -0.67 -4.58
CA GLY A 43 4.82 -0.84 -5.07
C GLY A 43 3.78 -0.22 -4.13
N ASN A 44 3.90 -0.47 -2.83
CA ASN A 44 3.04 0.09 -1.79
C ASN A 44 3.12 1.63 -1.76
N GLU A 45 4.33 2.21 -1.83
CA GLU A 45 4.49 3.67 -1.83
C GLU A 45 3.83 4.30 -3.07
N THR A 46 3.99 3.67 -4.23
CA THR A 46 3.38 4.13 -5.48
C THR A 46 1.85 4.06 -5.38
N ALA A 47 1.32 2.95 -4.85
CA ALA A 47 -0.12 2.78 -4.64
C ALA A 47 -0.68 3.79 -3.64
N ALA A 48 0.05 4.10 -2.56
CA ALA A 48 -0.33 5.11 -1.58
C ALA A 48 -0.40 6.51 -2.19
N ALA A 49 0.63 6.93 -2.95
CA ALA A 49 0.61 8.22 -3.64
C ALA A 49 -0.56 8.32 -4.64
N GLN A 50 -0.79 7.28 -5.46
CA GLN A 50 -1.93 7.25 -6.39
C GLN A 50 -3.28 7.29 -5.67
N THR A 51 -3.37 6.66 -4.49
CA THR A 51 -4.58 6.69 -3.65
C THR A 51 -4.85 8.12 -3.17
N LEU A 52 -3.82 8.85 -2.74
CA LEU A 52 -3.98 10.25 -2.34
C LEU A 52 -4.48 11.12 -3.49
N ASP A 53 -3.95 10.97 -4.71
CA ASP A 53 -4.44 11.72 -5.88
C ASP A 53 -5.91 11.38 -6.22
N ARG A 54 -6.30 10.11 -6.09
CA ARG A 54 -7.70 9.70 -6.24
C ARG A 54 -8.59 10.33 -5.18
N ILE A 55 -8.17 10.30 -3.91
CA ILE A 55 -8.92 10.91 -2.80
C ILE A 55 -9.07 12.42 -3.03
N ARG A 56 -8.03 13.13 -3.48
CA ARG A 56 -8.15 14.56 -3.85
C ARG A 56 -9.20 14.79 -4.93
N THR A 57 -9.22 13.93 -5.95
CA THR A 57 -10.24 13.99 -7.01
C THR A 57 -11.65 13.74 -6.46
N TYR A 58 -11.81 12.76 -5.58
CA TYR A 58 -13.09 12.47 -4.92
C TYR A 58 -13.53 13.57 -3.96
N GLN A 59 -12.61 14.23 -3.27
CA GLN A 59 -12.89 15.39 -2.45
C GLN A 59 -13.37 16.57 -3.30
N ALA A 60 -12.75 16.84 -4.45
CA ALA A 60 -13.22 17.86 -5.38
C ALA A 60 -14.65 17.56 -5.89
N GLN A 61 -14.94 16.30 -6.22
CA GLN A 61 -16.29 15.87 -6.61
C GLN A 61 -17.30 16.02 -5.46
N TYR A 62 -16.90 15.65 -4.25
CA TYR A 62 -17.74 15.78 -3.06
C TYR A 62 -18.04 17.25 -2.76
N ALA A 63 -17.02 18.11 -2.76
CA ALA A 63 -17.14 19.54 -2.54
C ALA A 63 -18.05 20.22 -3.58
N ALA A 64 -17.98 19.82 -4.85
CA ALA A 64 -18.86 20.32 -5.90
C ALA A 64 -20.35 20.01 -5.64
N ARG A 65 -20.65 18.91 -4.93
CA ARG A 65 -22.01 18.48 -4.58
C ARG A 65 -22.47 19.00 -3.22
N ASN A 66 -21.54 19.31 -2.33
CA ASN A 66 -21.79 19.64 -0.92
C ASN A 66 -21.35 21.07 -0.56
N ARG A 67 -21.57 22.03 -1.46
CA ARG A 67 -21.34 23.48 -1.22
C ARG A 67 -19.92 23.81 -0.71
N GLY A 68 -18.91 23.07 -1.14
CA GLY A 68 -17.53 23.27 -0.73
C GLY A 68 -17.11 22.55 0.57
N SER A 69 -18.00 21.81 1.23
CA SER A 69 -17.62 20.91 2.32
C SER A 69 -16.91 19.67 1.79
N PHE A 70 -16.05 19.07 2.60
CA PHE A 70 -15.30 17.85 2.28
C PHE A 70 -15.89 16.65 3.01
N GLY A 71 -15.63 15.43 2.50
CA GLY A 71 -16.17 14.19 3.06
C GLY A 71 -15.12 13.38 3.81
N ASN A 72 -15.51 12.61 4.81
CA ASN A 72 -14.64 11.58 5.40
C ASN A 72 -14.57 10.31 4.50
N PHE A 73 -13.89 9.25 4.94
CA PHE A 73 -13.76 8.04 4.11
C PHE A 73 -15.11 7.42 3.75
N ASP A 74 -16.01 7.28 4.72
CA ASP A 74 -17.34 6.70 4.52
C ASP A 74 -18.20 7.53 3.55
N ASP A 75 -18.07 8.85 3.61
CA ASP A 75 -18.71 9.76 2.66
C ASP A 75 -18.17 9.58 1.23
N LEU A 76 -16.85 9.46 1.07
CA LEU A 76 -16.23 9.26 -0.24
C LEU A 76 -16.55 7.88 -0.81
N ILE A 77 -16.68 6.84 0.03
CA ILE A 77 -17.12 5.50 -0.39
C ILE A 77 -18.55 5.60 -0.95
N ARG A 78 -19.46 6.19 -0.18
CA ARG A 78 -20.89 6.27 -0.52
C ARG A 78 -21.18 7.16 -1.74
N VAL A 79 -20.49 8.29 -1.87
CA VAL A 79 -20.86 9.35 -2.83
C VAL A 79 -19.95 9.40 -4.05
N SER A 80 -18.67 9.04 -3.88
CA SER A 80 -17.63 9.19 -4.90
C SER A 80 -17.07 7.84 -5.39
N GLY A 81 -17.49 6.73 -4.78
CA GLY A 81 -17.09 5.38 -5.18
C GLY A 81 -15.66 5.02 -4.77
N LEU A 82 -15.17 5.58 -3.65
CA LEU A 82 -13.96 5.07 -3.01
C LEU A 82 -14.16 3.60 -2.60
N ASP A 83 -13.11 2.81 -2.67
CA ASP A 83 -13.14 1.38 -2.34
C ASP A 83 -13.51 1.16 -0.86
N GLU A 84 -14.35 0.14 -0.58
CA GLU A 84 -14.79 -0.21 0.78
C GLU A 84 -13.63 -0.60 1.71
N ASN A 85 -12.47 -0.96 1.18
CA ASN A 85 -11.24 -1.19 1.97
C ASN A 85 -10.78 0.07 2.74
N PHE A 86 -11.29 1.25 2.40
CA PHE A 86 -11.04 2.50 3.12
C PHE A 86 -12.06 2.78 4.25
N ALA A 87 -12.99 1.87 4.53
CA ALA A 87 -13.98 2.07 5.57
C ALA A 87 -13.34 2.19 6.97
N GLY A 88 -13.95 3.03 7.81
CA GLY A 88 -13.48 3.29 9.17
C GLY A 88 -12.49 4.46 9.29
N GLU A 89 -11.99 4.68 10.50
CA GLU A 89 -11.27 5.92 10.86
C GLU A 89 -9.81 5.93 10.39
N ARG A 90 -9.16 4.76 10.39
CA ARG A 90 -7.73 4.60 10.05
C ARG A 90 -7.51 3.37 9.17
N PRO A 91 -8.05 3.34 7.94
CA PRO A 91 -7.96 2.18 7.07
C PRO A 91 -6.51 1.84 6.72
N VAL A 92 -6.24 0.54 6.58
CA VAL A 92 -4.93 0.01 6.21
C VAL A 92 -5.04 -0.66 4.85
N VAL A 93 -4.44 -0.05 3.83
CA VAL A 93 -4.54 -0.50 2.43
C VAL A 93 -3.16 -0.54 1.82
N ASN A 94 -2.80 -1.66 1.19
CA ASN A 94 -1.47 -1.88 0.57
C ASN A 94 -0.30 -1.51 1.50
N GLY A 95 -0.39 -1.88 2.78
CA GLY A 95 0.67 -1.64 3.77
C GLY A 95 0.82 -0.18 4.22
N TYR A 96 -0.17 0.68 3.93
CA TYR A 96 -0.22 2.06 4.37
C TYR A 96 -1.47 2.32 5.22
N ILE A 97 -1.30 3.08 6.29
CA ILE A 97 -2.37 3.59 7.15
C ILE A 97 -2.75 4.97 6.63
N PHE A 98 -4.02 5.17 6.32
CA PHE A 98 -4.53 6.47 5.92
C PHE A 98 -5.23 7.13 7.09
N THR A 99 -4.92 8.41 7.32
CA THR A 99 -5.55 9.21 8.38
C THR A 99 -6.03 10.51 7.76
N MET A 100 -7.33 10.79 7.86
CA MET A 100 -7.94 11.97 7.27
C MET A 100 -8.60 12.84 8.33
N THR A 101 -8.39 14.14 8.20
CA THR A 101 -9.06 15.16 9.00
C THR A 101 -9.91 16.00 8.08
N VAL A 102 -11.17 16.21 8.46
CA VAL A 102 -12.12 17.06 7.75
C VAL A 102 -12.63 18.11 8.72
N GLU A 103 -12.56 19.37 8.31
CA GLU A 103 -13.10 20.51 9.04
C GLU A 103 -14.18 21.17 8.20
N GLU A 104 -15.36 21.34 8.81
CA GLU A 104 -16.47 22.03 8.17
C GLU A 104 -16.18 23.52 7.98
N ALA A 105 -16.77 24.08 6.92
CA ALA A 105 -16.73 25.51 6.69
C ALA A 105 -17.44 26.26 7.83
N THR A 106 -16.89 27.43 8.16
CA THR A 106 -17.51 28.38 9.09
C THR A 106 -17.52 29.77 8.46
N ASP A 107 -18.20 30.73 9.06
CA ASP A 107 -18.21 32.11 8.56
C ASP A 107 -16.80 32.74 8.48
N ALA A 108 -15.84 32.23 9.27
CA ALA A 108 -14.48 32.76 9.35
C ALA A 108 -13.44 31.98 8.51
N ARG A 109 -13.75 30.75 8.08
CA ARG A 109 -12.80 29.88 7.36
C ARG A 109 -13.52 28.92 6.41
N PRO A 110 -12.99 28.71 5.19
CA PRO A 110 -13.52 27.69 4.29
C PRO A 110 -13.36 26.29 4.92
N GLY A 111 -14.11 25.32 4.38
CA GLY A 111 -13.89 23.93 4.72
C GLY A 111 -12.46 23.52 4.40
N PHE A 112 -11.95 22.53 5.13
CA PHE A 112 -10.59 22.05 4.98
C PHE A 112 -10.56 20.53 5.09
N PHE A 113 -9.71 19.89 4.29
CA PHE A 113 -9.34 18.50 4.56
C PHE A 113 -7.84 18.35 4.48
N SER A 114 -7.32 17.42 5.27
CA SER A 114 -5.96 16.90 5.13
C SER A 114 -5.99 15.38 5.22
N ILE A 115 -5.04 14.74 4.55
CA ILE A 115 -4.88 13.30 4.61
C ILE A 115 -3.40 12.94 4.59
N ASN A 116 -3.05 12.02 5.49
CA ASN A 116 -1.77 11.37 5.56
C ASN A 116 -1.88 9.92 5.07
N ALA A 117 -0.82 9.45 4.42
CA ALA A 117 -0.61 8.03 4.18
C ALA A 117 0.78 7.66 4.74
N ASP A 118 0.78 6.87 5.82
CA ASP A 118 1.98 6.45 6.53
C ASP A 118 2.19 4.95 6.37
N PRO A 119 3.42 4.45 6.17
CA PRO A 119 3.66 3.02 6.14
C PRO A 119 3.22 2.39 7.48
N GLN A 120 2.48 1.29 7.41
CA GLN A 120 2.07 0.51 8.58
C GLN A 120 3.27 0.04 9.41
N VAL A 121 4.38 -0.26 8.74
CA VAL A 121 5.69 -0.52 9.36
C VAL A 121 6.72 0.36 8.63
N SER A 122 7.27 1.35 9.31
CA SER A 122 8.17 2.36 8.71
C SER A 122 9.63 1.93 8.64
N GLU A 123 10.05 0.93 9.41
CA GLU A 123 11.46 0.55 9.55
C GLU A 123 11.68 -0.98 9.60
N GLY A 124 12.93 -1.39 9.38
CA GLY A 124 13.36 -2.78 9.45
C GLY A 124 13.11 -3.60 8.18
N LEU A 125 13.39 -4.90 8.26
CA LEU A 125 13.31 -5.83 7.12
C LEU A 125 11.87 -6.05 6.63
N THR A 126 10.88 -5.83 7.50
CA THR A 126 9.45 -5.98 7.22
C THR A 126 8.76 -4.64 6.98
N ALA A 127 9.51 -3.57 6.75
CA ALA A 127 8.93 -2.27 6.43
C ALA A 127 7.97 -2.40 5.24
N THR A 128 6.81 -1.76 5.33
CA THR A 128 5.79 -1.76 4.29
C THR A 128 5.94 -0.58 3.33
N GLY A 129 6.69 0.44 3.75
CA GLY A 129 7.13 1.59 2.97
C GLY A 129 8.18 2.36 3.77
N THR A 130 8.84 3.31 3.12
CA THR A 130 9.85 4.19 3.74
C THR A 130 9.44 5.65 3.72
N ARG A 131 8.65 6.04 2.73
CA ARG A 131 8.13 7.41 2.61
C ARG A 131 6.76 7.54 3.24
N HIS A 132 6.56 8.66 3.91
CA HIS A 132 5.30 9.15 4.43
C HIS A 132 4.76 10.22 3.47
N PHE A 133 3.44 10.28 3.30
CA PHE A 133 2.81 11.20 2.35
C PHE A 133 1.75 12.07 3.02
N TYR A 134 1.59 13.27 2.48
CA TYR A 134 0.62 14.26 2.94
C TYR A 134 0.03 15.04 1.78
N THR A 135 -1.26 15.32 1.85
CA THR A 135 -1.89 16.32 1.01
C THR A 135 -3.08 16.96 1.73
N ASP A 136 -3.47 18.15 1.31
CA ASP A 136 -4.61 18.88 1.84
C ASP A 136 -5.35 19.65 0.75
N SER A 137 -6.48 20.26 1.10
CA SER A 137 -7.31 21.05 0.19
C SER A 137 -6.64 22.30 -0.38
N SER A 138 -5.57 22.80 0.26
CA SER A 138 -4.88 24.03 -0.13
C SER A 138 -3.68 23.80 -1.05
N ILE A 139 -3.10 22.60 -1.03
CA ILE A 139 -1.91 22.29 -1.81
C ILE A 139 -2.23 21.51 -3.10
N GLY A 140 -1.53 21.89 -4.18
CA GLY A 140 -1.68 21.31 -5.52
C GLY A 140 -0.98 19.96 -5.72
N THR A 141 -0.11 19.55 -4.80
CA THR A 141 0.78 18.38 -4.95
C THR A 141 0.82 17.54 -3.68
N ILE A 142 1.27 16.28 -3.81
CA ILE A 142 1.57 15.42 -2.66
C ILE A 142 2.93 15.83 -2.08
N LYS A 143 2.97 16.00 -0.76
CA LYS A 143 4.22 16.15 0.00
C LYS A 143 4.68 14.80 0.53
N ALA A 144 5.99 14.63 0.63
CA ALA A 144 6.59 13.40 1.11
C ALA A 144 7.80 13.67 2.01
N THR A 145 8.00 12.79 2.98
CA THR A 145 9.23 12.72 3.79
C THR A 145 9.66 11.27 3.96
N ASP A 146 10.96 11.03 4.04
CA ASP A 146 11.62 9.77 4.40
C ASP A 146 12.04 9.74 5.88
N GLU A 147 11.78 10.82 6.62
CA GLU A 147 11.91 10.82 8.08
C GLU A 147 10.81 9.95 8.69
N ASN A 148 11.11 9.26 9.80
CA ASN A 148 10.16 8.38 10.51
C ASN A 148 9.13 9.21 11.30
N ARG A 149 8.32 9.97 10.57
CA ARG A 149 7.22 10.81 11.06
C ARG A 149 6.21 11.06 9.93
N PRO A 150 4.96 11.38 10.26
CA PRO A 150 4.00 11.83 9.25
C PRO A 150 4.52 13.05 8.47
N ALA A 151 4.26 13.02 7.16
CA ALA A 151 4.53 14.15 6.29
C ALA A 151 3.59 15.33 6.62
N LYS A 152 4.03 16.55 6.26
CA LYS A 152 3.36 17.82 6.53
C LYS A 152 3.38 18.70 5.29
N ALA A 153 2.60 19.78 5.30
CA ALA A 153 2.49 20.72 4.17
C ALA A 153 3.84 21.33 3.73
N ASP A 154 4.76 21.53 4.68
CA ASP A 154 6.07 22.13 4.45
C ASP A 154 7.12 21.14 3.91
N ASP A 155 6.82 19.84 3.91
CA ASP A 155 7.73 18.83 3.36
C ASP A 155 7.86 18.96 1.83
N ARG A 156 8.87 18.30 1.29
CA ARG A 156 9.20 18.33 -0.14
C ARG A 156 8.05 17.73 -0.96
N SER A 157 7.77 18.32 -2.12
CA SER A 157 6.84 17.72 -3.08
C SER A 157 7.44 16.47 -3.71
N MET A 158 6.60 15.44 -3.91
CA MET A 158 6.96 14.25 -4.67
C MET A 158 7.23 14.55 -6.14
#